data_AF-A0A2E6SXU0-F1
#
_entry.id   AF-A0A2E6SXU0-F1
#
_cell.length_a   1.000
_cell.length_b   1.000
_cell.length_c   1.000
_cell.angle_alpha   90.00
_cell.angle_beta   90.00
_cell.angle_gamma   90.00
#
_symmetry.space_group_name_H-M   'P 1'
#
loop_
_entity.id
_entity.type
_entity.pdbx_description
1 polymer ?
#
loop_
_entity_poly.entity_id
_entity_poly.type
_entity_poly.pdbx_seq_one_letter_code
_entity_poly.pdbx_strand_id
1 'polypeptide(L)'
;MKNSIPPEERLEIKKKTHRSLMYITIASMSMIFLGLASGYYIARSNPTWVSITVPPAFYTSSIILIISSITFIIALQLAKKGNFKLLPVLMLLTLLLGGFFVKYQLEGWKYMTSKGMFLSDANKLQGLIENPDVKYGDDYTLNMIVEGSPVELKMVDGKFYDVRDEYNSNPLLPNLDADNVASSWMYILSGLHLVHLLGGIISLIVVTIKSLLKKYNENDIVGIQVSSIYWHFLDILWLSLLGLLIYIG
;
A
#
# COMPACT_ATOMS: atom_id res chain seq x y z
N MET A 1 25.50 2.20 -46.83
CA MET A 1 24.09 1.83 -46.63
C MET A 1 23.61 2.37 -45.30
N LYS A 2 22.72 3.38 -45.30
CA LYS A 2 22.09 3.84 -44.06
C LYS A 2 20.99 2.82 -43.75
N ASN A 3 21.30 1.83 -42.91
CA ASN A 3 20.30 0.93 -42.33
C ASN A 3 19.40 1.75 -41.40
N SER A 4 18.49 2.54 -41.99
CA SER A 4 17.48 3.27 -41.24
C SER A 4 16.21 2.42 -41.24
N ILE A 5 16.03 1.67 -40.15
CA ILE A 5 14.77 1.00 -39.81
C ILE A 5 13.61 1.98 -40.08
N PRO A 6 12.56 1.59 -40.83
CA PRO A 6 11.39 2.42 -41.11
C PRO A 6 10.72 2.97 -39.82
N PRO A 7 10.10 4.16 -39.85
CA PRO A 7 9.47 4.75 -38.66
C PRO A 7 8.41 3.86 -37.99
N GLU A 8 7.63 3.11 -38.77
CA GLU A 8 6.61 2.19 -38.26
C GLU A 8 7.22 0.99 -37.53
N GLU A 9 8.26 0.38 -38.11
CA GLU A 9 8.98 -0.73 -37.49
C GLU A 9 9.66 -0.29 -36.18
N ARG A 10 10.21 0.93 -36.13
CA ARG A 10 10.75 1.51 -34.87
C ARG A 10 9.69 1.65 -33.79
N LEU A 11 8.47 2.04 -34.16
CA LEU A 11 7.37 2.22 -33.22
C LEU A 11 6.87 0.87 -32.69
N GLU A 12 6.79 -0.16 -33.53
CA GLU A 12 6.44 -1.52 -33.11
C GLU A 12 7.51 -2.13 -32.19
N ILE A 13 8.79 -1.97 -32.52
CA ILE A 13 9.90 -2.35 -31.63
C ILE A 13 9.78 -1.62 -30.29
N LYS A 14 9.55 -0.30 -30.31
CA LYS A 14 9.35 0.52 -29.10
C LYS A 14 8.18 -0.02 -28.26
N LYS A 15 7.02 -0.29 -28.86
CA LYS A 15 5.83 -0.85 -28.19
C LYS A 15 6.15 -2.17 -27.49
N LYS A 16 6.75 -3.11 -28.23
CA LYS A 16 7.08 -4.44 -27.72
C LYS A 16 8.08 -4.38 -26.58
N THR A 17 9.16 -3.61 -26.73
CA THR A 17 10.21 -3.48 -25.72
C THR A 17 9.68 -2.88 -24.43
N HIS A 18 8.94 -1.77 -24.49
CA HIS A 18 8.44 -1.12 -23.28
C HIS A 18 7.40 -1.96 -22.53
N ARG A 19 6.50 -2.65 -23.25
CA ARG A 19 5.53 -3.57 -22.63
C ARG A 19 6.21 -4.78 -22.01
N SER A 20 7.16 -5.39 -22.71
CA SER A 20 7.89 -6.55 -22.18
C SER A 20 8.66 -6.19 -20.91
N LEU A 21 9.36 -5.04 -20.92
CA LEU A 21 10.08 -4.57 -19.74
C LEU A 21 9.11 -4.31 -18.58
N MET A 22 7.96 -3.70 -18.86
CA MET A 22 6.92 -3.45 -17.84
C MET A 22 6.44 -4.74 -17.16
N TYR A 23 6.19 -5.81 -17.93
CA TYR A 23 5.77 -7.08 -17.33
C TYR A 23 6.86 -7.75 -16.49
N ILE A 24 8.13 -7.66 -16.90
CA ILE A 24 9.26 -8.15 -16.10
C ILE A 24 9.33 -7.37 -14.78
N THR A 25 9.19 -6.04 -14.84
CA THR A 25 9.17 -5.18 -13.66
C THR A 25 8.03 -5.55 -12.72
N ILE A 26 6.80 -5.72 -13.24
CA ILE A 26 5.62 -6.14 -12.46
C ILE A 26 5.83 -7.51 -11.82
N ALA A 27 6.38 -8.47 -12.55
CA ALA A 27 6.65 -9.81 -12.00
C ALA A 27 7.64 -9.75 -10.83
N SER A 28 8.73 -8.99 -10.98
CA SER A 28 9.73 -8.80 -9.93
C SER A 28 9.14 -8.13 -8.69
N MET A 29 8.39 -7.02 -8.87
CA MET A 29 7.71 -6.33 -7.77
C MET A 29 6.71 -7.25 -7.06
N SER A 30 5.93 -8.02 -7.82
CA SER A 30 4.97 -8.97 -7.24
C SER A 30 5.66 -10.00 -6.35
N MET A 31 6.82 -10.53 -6.75
CA MET A 31 7.57 -11.50 -5.92
C MET A 31 8.01 -10.89 -4.59
N ILE A 32 8.48 -9.64 -4.59
CA ILE A 32 8.90 -8.94 -3.37
C ILE A 32 7.72 -8.79 -2.40
N PHE A 33 6.57 -8.31 -2.89
CA PHE A 33 5.39 -8.13 -2.04
C PHE A 33 4.78 -9.44 -1.57
N LEU A 34 4.81 -10.51 -2.39
CA LEU A 34 4.40 -11.84 -1.95
C LEU A 34 5.31 -12.39 -0.85
N GLY A 35 6.63 -12.19 -0.96
CA GLY A 35 7.58 -12.55 0.07
C GLY A 35 7.33 -11.82 1.39
N LEU A 36 7.10 -10.51 1.34
CA LEU A 36 6.79 -9.70 2.52
C LEU A 36 5.42 -10.02 3.12
N ALA A 37 4.40 -10.29 2.30
CA ALA A 37 3.08 -10.70 2.77
C ALA A 37 3.12 -12.06 3.49
N SER A 38 3.94 -13.01 2.99
CA SER A 38 4.20 -14.28 3.67
C SER A 38 4.93 -14.06 5.00
N GLY A 39 5.96 -13.20 5.00
CA GLY A 39 6.67 -12.81 6.23
C GLY A 39 5.75 -12.19 7.29
N TYR A 40 4.84 -11.30 6.87
CA TYR A 40 3.81 -10.71 7.74
C TYR A 40 2.87 -11.78 8.33
N TYR A 41 2.38 -12.69 7.50
CA TYR A 41 1.50 -13.77 7.94
C TYR A 41 2.18 -14.66 9.00
N ILE A 42 3.45 -14.99 8.81
CA ILE A 42 4.23 -15.78 9.78
C ILE A 42 4.50 -14.96 11.04
N ALA A 43 4.87 -13.69 10.91
CA ALA A 43 5.17 -12.81 12.04
C ALA A 43 3.97 -12.63 12.98
N ARG A 44 2.74 -12.71 12.46
CA ARG A 44 1.51 -12.72 13.27
C ARG A 44 1.43 -13.85 14.29
N SER A 45 2.09 -14.98 14.04
CA SER A 45 2.09 -16.10 14.98
C SER A 45 2.90 -15.85 16.26
N ASN A 46 3.59 -14.70 16.35
CA ASN A 46 4.33 -14.33 17.54
C ASN A 46 3.36 -14.13 18.74
N PRO A 47 3.64 -14.71 19.93
CA PRO A 47 2.82 -14.53 21.13
C PRO A 47 2.58 -13.08 21.55
N THR A 48 3.42 -12.14 21.11
CA THR A 48 3.32 -10.70 21.44
C THR A 48 2.66 -9.88 20.32
N TRP A 49 1.98 -10.55 19.37
CA TRP A 49 1.38 -9.86 18.22
C TRP A 49 0.22 -8.95 18.62
N VAL A 50 0.38 -7.67 18.30
CA VAL A 50 -0.63 -6.64 18.51
C VAL A 50 -1.45 -6.49 17.22
N SER A 51 -2.75 -6.74 17.29
CA SER A 51 -3.68 -6.45 16.20
C SER A 51 -3.95 -4.96 16.17
N ILE A 52 -3.50 -4.31 15.08
CA ILE A 52 -3.57 -2.87 14.89
C ILE A 52 -4.81 -2.53 14.06
N THR A 53 -5.62 -1.60 14.54
CA THR A 53 -6.71 -1.07 13.73
C THR A 53 -6.17 -0.27 12.56
N VAL A 54 -6.64 -0.60 11.35
CA VAL A 54 -6.21 0.08 10.14
C VAL A 54 -6.64 1.56 10.20
N PRO A 55 -5.72 2.53 9.99
CA PRO A 55 -6.07 3.94 10.07
C PRO A 55 -7.22 4.31 9.12
N PRO A 56 -8.22 5.12 9.56
CA PRO A 56 -9.32 5.58 8.72
C PRO A 56 -8.86 6.22 7.39
N ALA A 57 -7.73 6.93 7.42
CA ALA A 57 -7.12 7.56 6.25
C ALA A 57 -6.79 6.57 5.13
N PHE A 58 -6.47 5.31 5.44
CA PHE A 58 -6.18 4.30 4.42
C PHE A 58 -7.44 3.93 3.63
N TYR A 59 -8.61 3.86 4.26
CA TYR A 59 -9.88 3.63 3.56
C TYR A 59 -10.23 4.79 2.62
N THR A 60 -10.09 6.03 3.11
CA THR A 60 -10.30 7.22 2.27
C THR A 60 -9.34 7.25 1.09
N SER A 61 -8.07 6.90 1.30
CA SER A 61 -7.07 6.81 0.24
C SER A 61 -7.46 5.77 -0.82
N SER A 62 -8.03 4.62 -0.43
CA SER A 62 -8.45 3.58 -1.37
C SER A 62 -9.61 4.01 -2.27
N ILE A 63 -10.56 4.80 -1.75
CA ILE A 63 -11.63 5.37 -2.56
C ILE A 63 -11.05 6.33 -3.60
N ILE A 64 -10.14 7.21 -3.19
CA ILE A 64 -9.45 8.16 -4.08
C ILE A 64 -8.66 7.42 -5.16
N LEU A 65 -7.99 6.33 -4.78
CA LEU A 65 -7.21 5.47 -5.68
C LEU A 65 -8.10 4.82 -6.75
N ILE A 66 -9.26 4.25 -6.37
CA ILE A 66 -10.21 3.68 -7.32
C ILE A 66 -10.69 4.74 -8.32
N ILE A 67 -11.03 5.94 -7.85
CA ILE A 67 -11.45 7.06 -8.71
C ILE A 67 -10.31 7.48 -9.65
N SER A 68 -9.07 7.55 -9.15
CA SER A 68 -7.87 7.83 -9.96
C SER A 68 -7.68 6.80 -11.07
N SER A 69 -7.84 5.52 -10.73
CA SER A 69 -7.74 4.39 -11.66
C SER A 69 -8.78 4.50 -12.78
N ILE A 70 -10.06 4.72 -12.42
CA ILE A 70 -11.14 4.89 -13.39
C ILE A 70 -10.85 6.08 -14.32
N THR A 71 -10.38 7.19 -13.77
CA THR A 71 -10.02 8.39 -14.54
C THR A 71 -8.94 8.08 -15.58
N PHE A 72 -7.92 7.31 -15.22
CA PHE A 72 -6.84 6.95 -16.14
C PHE A 72 -7.31 5.94 -17.21
N ILE A 73 -8.19 5.00 -16.87
CA ILE A 73 -8.81 4.09 -17.84
C ILE A 73 -9.56 4.90 -18.90
N ILE A 74 -10.38 5.88 -18.49
CA ILE A 74 -11.12 6.75 -19.41
C ILE A 74 -10.14 7.55 -20.28
N ALA A 75 -9.08 8.12 -19.70
CA ALA A 75 -8.06 8.86 -20.43
C ALA A 75 -7.41 8.01 -21.54
N LEU A 76 -7.06 6.76 -21.23
CA LEU A 76 -6.47 5.84 -22.19
C LEU A 76 -7.48 5.43 -23.28
N GLN A 77 -8.75 5.21 -22.92
CA GLN A 77 -9.79 4.90 -23.89
C GLN A 77 -10.02 6.06 -24.88
N LEU A 78 -10.03 7.31 -24.40
CA LEU A 78 -10.17 8.48 -25.27
C LEU A 78 -8.97 8.64 -26.21
N ALA A 79 -7.75 8.43 -25.69
CA ALA A 79 -6.54 8.47 -26.52
C ALA A 79 -6.54 7.38 -27.61
N LYS A 80 -7.03 6.17 -27.30
CA LYS A 80 -7.21 5.08 -28.30
C LYS A 80 -8.25 5.42 -29.37
N LYS A 81 -9.26 6.23 -29.04
CA LYS A 81 -10.29 6.72 -29.98
C LYS A 81 -9.85 7.97 -30.76
N GLY A 82 -8.60 8.41 -30.63
CA GLY A 82 -8.08 9.63 -31.29
C GLY A 82 -8.53 10.95 -30.65
N ASN A 83 -9.25 10.91 -29.52
CA ASN A 83 -9.70 12.13 -28.84
C ASN A 83 -8.63 12.62 -27.83
N PHE A 84 -7.72 13.45 -28.33
CA PHE A 84 -6.64 14.04 -27.52
C PHE A 84 -7.01 15.36 -26.82
N LYS A 85 -8.21 15.91 -27.05
CA LYS A 85 -8.61 17.21 -26.47
C LYS A 85 -8.78 17.13 -24.94
N LEU A 86 -9.40 16.05 -24.46
CA LEU A 86 -9.67 15.84 -23.02
C LEU A 86 -8.54 15.09 -22.30
N LEU A 87 -7.60 14.51 -23.05
CA LEU A 87 -6.52 13.72 -22.47
C LEU A 87 -5.71 14.49 -21.42
N PRO A 88 -5.25 15.75 -21.64
CA PRO A 88 -4.44 16.45 -20.65
C PRO A 88 -5.20 16.74 -19.35
N VAL A 89 -6.50 17.02 -19.46
CA VAL A 89 -7.36 17.29 -18.30
C VAL A 89 -7.51 16.03 -17.44
N LEU A 90 -7.78 14.89 -18.06
CA LEU A 90 -7.90 13.63 -17.32
C LEU A 90 -6.57 13.17 -16.73
N MET A 91 -5.45 13.35 -17.44
CA MET A 91 -4.12 13.04 -16.92
C MET A 91 -3.76 13.92 -15.72
N LEU A 92 -4.09 15.21 -15.77
CA LEU A 92 -3.88 16.12 -14.64
C LEU A 92 -4.77 15.73 -13.45
N LEU A 93 -6.02 15.35 -13.69
CA LEU A 93 -6.92 14.87 -12.65
C LEU A 93 -6.39 13.59 -11.98
N THR A 94 -5.94 12.60 -12.75
CA THR A 94 -5.30 11.38 -12.23
C THR A 94 -4.06 11.72 -11.39
N LEU A 95 -3.23 12.66 -11.85
CA LEU A 95 -2.04 13.09 -11.10
C LEU A 95 -2.42 13.74 -9.75
N LEU A 96 -3.42 14.61 -9.73
CA LEU A 96 -3.90 15.24 -8.50
C LEU A 96 -4.49 14.22 -7.52
N LEU A 97 -5.29 13.27 -8.03
CA LEU A 97 -5.82 12.18 -7.21
C LEU A 97 -4.71 11.27 -6.65
N GLY A 98 -3.67 10.99 -7.44
CA GLY A 98 -2.47 10.31 -6.96
C GLY A 98 -1.74 11.09 -5.86
N GLY A 99 -1.66 12.41 -5.98
CA GLY A 99 -1.13 13.28 -4.92
C GLY A 99 -1.96 13.24 -3.63
N PHE A 100 -3.29 13.24 -3.75
CA PHE A 100 -4.18 13.07 -2.61
C PHE A 100 -4.04 11.70 -1.95
N PHE A 101 -3.90 10.63 -2.74
CA PHE A 101 -3.59 9.31 -2.19
C PHE A 101 -2.34 9.35 -1.29
N VAL A 102 -1.24 9.92 -1.80
CA VAL A 102 0.02 10.07 -1.02
C VAL A 102 -0.21 10.87 0.26
N LYS A 103 -0.98 11.96 0.20
CA LYS A 103 -1.31 12.76 1.39
C LYS A 103 -2.00 11.90 2.46
N TYR A 104 -3.02 11.14 2.09
CA TYR A 104 -3.76 10.29 3.05
C TYR A 104 -2.92 9.11 3.56
N GLN A 105 -1.98 8.58 2.78
CA GLN A 105 -1.01 7.59 3.26
C GLN A 105 -0.15 8.16 4.40
N LEU A 106 0.40 9.37 4.19
CA LEU A 106 1.20 10.04 5.23
C LEU A 106 0.35 10.41 6.45
N GLU A 107 -0.91 10.75 6.26
CA GLU A 107 -1.85 10.98 7.37
C GLU A 107 -2.14 9.71 8.16
N GLY A 108 -2.27 8.56 7.50
CA GLY A 108 -2.36 7.26 8.16
C GLY A 108 -1.12 6.93 8.99
N TRP A 109 0.08 7.22 8.50
CA TRP A 109 1.31 7.07 9.28
C TRP A 109 1.38 8.02 10.48
N LYS A 110 0.93 9.27 10.31
CA LYS A 110 0.83 10.22 11.43
C LYS A 110 -0.15 9.73 12.49
N TYR A 111 -1.31 9.20 12.08
CA TYR A 111 -2.28 8.57 12.99
C TYR A 111 -1.62 7.43 13.78
N MET A 112 -0.87 6.55 13.09
CA MET A 112 -0.16 5.46 13.76
C MET A 112 0.88 5.98 14.75
N THR A 113 1.68 6.96 14.35
CA THR A 113 2.70 7.58 15.18
C THR A 113 2.10 8.25 16.42
N SER A 114 0.96 8.94 16.28
CA SER A 114 0.26 9.54 17.44
C SER A 114 -0.24 8.48 18.43
N LYS A 115 -0.48 7.26 17.95
CA LYS A 115 -0.88 6.11 18.77
C LYS A 115 0.33 5.31 19.29
N GLY A 116 1.54 5.87 19.24
CA GLY A 116 2.75 5.23 19.74
C GLY A 116 3.27 4.08 18.88
N MET A 117 2.77 3.91 17.65
CA MET A 117 3.22 2.87 16.73
C MET A 117 4.33 3.42 15.83
N PHE A 118 5.55 2.89 15.96
CA PHE A 118 6.74 3.36 15.23
C PHE A 118 7.40 2.26 14.39
N LEU A 119 8.35 2.65 13.53
CA LEU A 119 9.08 1.75 12.62
C LEU A 119 10.19 0.91 13.32
N SER A 120 10.66 1.26 14.53
CA SER A 120 11.76 0.59 15.27
C SER A 120 11.78 0.91 16.78
N ASP A 121 12.43 0.04 17.58
CA ASP A 121 12.93 0.06 19.00
C ASP A 121 12.05 0.62 20.14
N ALA A 122 10.91 1.24 19.83
CA ALA A 122 9.93 1.74 20.81
C ALA A 122 8.68 0.86 20.92
N ASN A 123 8.59 -0.21 20.13
CA ASN A 123 7.44 -1.11 20.13
C ASN A 123 7.57 -2.15 21.26
N LYS A 124 7.83 -1.69 22.49
CA LYS A 124 7.56 -2.49 23.68
C LYS A 124 6.07 -2.46 23.93
N LEU A 125 5.49 -3.58 24.31
CA LEU A 125 4.08 -3.63 24.74
C LEU A 125 3.79 -2.58 25.82
N GLN A 126 4.73 -2.37 26.74
CA GLN A 126 4.70 -1.29 27.72
C GLN A 126 4.48 0.10 27.11
N GLY A 127 5.19 0.45 26.03
CA GLY A 127 5.08 1.77 25.39
C GLY A 127 3.72 2.04 24.74
N LEU A 128 3.02 0.99 24.30
CA LEU A 128 1.64 1.10 23.78
C LEU A 128 0.63 1.29 24.92
N ILE A 129 0.85 0.62 26.05
CA ILE A 129 -0.04 0.66 27.22
C ILE A 129 0.10 1.97 27.99
N GLU A 130 1.32 2.47 28.13
CA GLU A 130 1.60 3.73 28.85
C GLU A 130 1.20 4.97 28.04
N ASN A 131 0.86 4.83 26.76
CA ASN A 131 0.43 5.95 25.94
C ASN A 131 -1.01 6.34 26.28
N PRO A 132 -1.25 7.55 26.83
CA PRO A 132 -2.59 7.98 27.26
C PRO A 132 -3.58 8.16 26.10
N ASP A 133 -3.08 8.31 24.88
CA ASP A 133 -3.90 8.49 23.69
C ASP A 133 -4.34 7.16 23.05
N VAL A 134 -3.94 6.02 23.62
CA VAL A 134 -4.22 4.69 23.06
C VAL A 134 -5.19 3.93 23.95
N LYS A 135 -6.23 3.38 23.35
CA LYS A 135 -7.26 2.60 24.03
C LYS A 135 -7.18 1.13 23.65
N TYR A 136 -6.91 0.28 24.64
CA TYR A 136 -7.00 -1.16 24.48
C TYR A 136 -8.43 -1.57 24.11
N GLY A 137 -8.59 -2.45 23.11
CA GLY A 137 -9.89 -2.87 22.58
C GLY A 137 -10.41 -2.01 21.41
N ASP A 138 -10.09 -0.72 21.39
CA ASP A 138 -10.51 0.20 20.32
C ASP A 138 -9.38 0.44 19.30
N ASP A 139 -8.18 0.78 19.75
CA ASP A 139 -7.04 1.11 18.89
C ASP A 139 -6.19 -0.13 18.57
N TYR A 140 -6.09 -1.05 19.54
CA TYR A 140 -5.41 -2.33 19.37
C TYR A 140 -5.92 -3.42 20.33
N THR A 141 -5.75 -4.67 19.93
CA THR A 141 -5.99 -5.85 20.77
C THR A 141 -4.77 -6.77 20.77
N LEU A 142 -4.56 -7.50 21.86
CA LEU A 142 -3.47 -8.46 21.98
C LEU A 142 -4.02 -9.86 21.77
N ASN A 143 -3.49 -10.56 20.77
CA ASN A 143 -3.91 -11.90 20.41
C ASN A 143 -2.74 -12.87 20.62
N MET A 144 -2.96 -13.92 21.41
CA MET A 144 -1.97 -14.97 21.67
C MET A 144 -2.53 -16.33 21.24
N ILE A 145 -1.68 -17.20 20.71
CA ILE A 145 -2.05 -18.61 20.49
C ILE A 145 -1.61 -19.41 21.72
N VAL A 146 -2.57 -19.88 22.51
CA VAL A 146 -2.34 -20.77 23.66
C VAL A 146 -2.87 -22.15 23.31
N GLU A 147 -2.01 -23.17 23.35
CA GLU A 147 -2.37 -24.57 23.03
C GLU A 147 -3.07 -24.75 21.67
N GLY A 148 -2.67 -23.95 20.66
CA GLY A 148 -3.24 -24.01 19.31
C GLY A 148 -4.59 -23.30 19.14
N SER A 149 -5.12 -22.66 20.18
CA SER A 149 -6.32 -21.84 20.11
C SER A 149 -5.98 -20.35 20.18
N PRO A 150 -6.58 -19.48 19.34
CA PRO A 150 -6.42 -18.04 19.47
C PRO A 150 -7.15 -17.55 20.73
N VAL A 151 -6.46 -16.72 21.50
CA VAL A 151 -6.91 -16.15 22.76
C VAL A 151 -6.72 -14.64 22.70
N GLU A 152 -7.83 -13.91 22.82
CA GLU A 152 -7.79 -12.47 23.03
C GLU A 152 -7.48 -12.22 24.50
N LEU A 153 -6.57 -11.28 24.76
CA LEU A 153 -6.17 -10.95 26.12
C LEU A 153 -6.99 -9.76 26.64
N LYS A 154 -7.22 -9.69 27.95
CA LYS A 154 -7.69 -8.49 28.65
C LYS A 154 -6.62 -8.05 29.62
N MET A 155 -6.45 -6.73 29.76
CA MET A 155 -5.49 -6.16 30.70
C MET A 155 -6.21 -5.85 32.02
N VAL A 156 -5.73 -6.43 33.13
CA VAL A 156 -6.20 -6.15 34.49
C VAL A 156 -4.98 -5.99 35.40
N ASP A 157 -4.90 -4.89 36.15
CA ASP A 157 -3.80 -4.59 37.08
C ASP A 157 -2.38 -4.72 36.46
N GLY A 158 -2.23 -4.32 35.19
CA GLY A 158 -0.95 -4.35 34.46
C GLY A 158 -0.51 -5.75 34.01
N LYS A 159 -1.38 -6.76 34.11
CA LYS A 159 -1.15 -8.12 33.61
C LYS A 159 -2.19 -8.47 32.57
N PHE A 160 -1.81 -9.32 31.62
CA PHE A 160 -2.74 -9.83 30.62
C PHE A 160 -3.29 -11.20 31.01
N TYR A 161 -4.60 -11.33 30.92
CA TYR A 161 -5.37 -12.54 31.18
C TYR A 161 -6.14 -12.93 29.93
N ASP A 162 -6.56 -14.18 29.84
CA ASP A 162 -7.54 -14.58 28.82
C ASP A 162 -8.84 -13.80 29.03
N VAL A 163 -9.43 -13.21 27.98
CA VAL A 163 -10.76 -12.58 28.05
C VAL A 163 -11.81 -13.55 28.63
N ARG A 164 -11.65 -14.85 28.38
CA ARG A 164 -12.52 -15.93 28.86
C ARG A 164 -12.28 -16.29 30.34
N ASP A 165 -11.14 -15.92 30.93
CA ASP A 165 -10.87 -16.11 32.36
C ASP A 165 -11.54 -15.00 33.17
N GLU A 166 -12.81 -15.22 33.54
CA GLU A 166 -13.62 -14.25 34.30
C GLU A 166 -12.97 -13.84 35.63
N TYR A 167 -12.20 -14.74 36.25
CA TYR A 167 -11.61 -14.55 37.58
C TYR A 167 -10.18 -13.99 37.55
N ASN A 168 -9.59 -13.77 36.37
CA ASN A 168 -8.20 -13.31 36.22
C ASN A 168 -7.23 -14.15 37.06
N SER A 169 -7.42 -15.46 37.03
CA SER A 169 -6.72 -16.40 37.91
C SER A 169 -5.29 -16.68 37.44
N ASN A 170 -5.06 -16.74 36.12
CA ASN A 170 -3.77 -17.09 35.52
C ASN A 170 -3.30 -16.00 34.54
N PRO A 171 -2.31 -15.18 34.91
CA PRO A 171 -1.77 -14.18 34.00
C PRO A 171 -0.94 -14.85 32.89
N LEU A 172 -1.27 -14.55 31.63
CA LEU A 172 -0.61 -15.09 30.44
C LEU A 172 0.62 -14.30 30.02
N LEU A 173 0.65 -12.98 30.30
CA LEU A 173 1.85 -12.15 30.17
C LEU A 173 2.10 -11.39 31.48
N PRO A 174 3.05 -11.88 32.31
CA PRO A 174 3.39 -11.23 33.58
C PRO A 174 4.36 -10.05 33.41
N ASN A 175 5.03 -9.91 32.25
CA ASN A 175 5.96 -8.82 31.96
C ASN A 175 5.57 -8.10 30.67
N LEU A 176 5.53 -6.76 30.72
CA LEU A 176 5.16 -5.84 29.64
C LEU A 176 6.35 -5.43 28.74
N ASP A 177 7.57 -5.84 29.10
CA ASP A 177 8.81 -5.50 28.38
C ASP A 177 9.06 -6.36 27.12
N ALA A 178 7.99 -6.96 26.59
CA ALA A 178 8.08 -7.83 25.43
C ALA A 178 8.02 -7.00 24.13
N ASP A 179 8.89 -7.34 23.19
CA ASP A 179 8.95 -6.70 21.87
C ASP A 179 7.73 -7.08 21.02
N ASN A 180 7.17 -6.11 20.31
CA ASN A 180 6.16 -6.34 19.27
C ASN A 180 6.62 -5.76 17.93
N VAL A 181 6.36 -6.49 16.85
CA VAL A 181 6.82 -6.13 15.50
C VAL A 181 5.68 -5.75 14.56
N ALA A 182 4.43 -5.73 15.05
CA ALA A 182 3.24 -5.57 14.21
C ALA A 182 3.24 -4.21 13.46
N SER A 183 3.53 -3.12 14.17
CA SER A 183 3.62 -1.78 13.58
C SER A 183 4.76 -1.67 12.57
N SER A 184 5.92 -2.27 12.84
CA SER A 184 7.04 -2.31 11.90
C SER A 184 6.65 -2.98 10.58
N TRP A 185 5.88 -4.08 10.61
CA TRP A 185 5.39 -4.71 9.38
C TRP A 185 4.40 -3.83 8.61
N MET A 186 3.49 -3.14 9.31
CA MET A 186 2.57 -2.18 8.69
C MET A 186 3.33 -1.07 7.95
N TYR A 187 4.37 -0.51 8.58
CA TYR A 187 5.21 0.52 7.95
C TYR A 187 6.07 -0.04 6.81
N ILE A 188 6.63 -1.24 6.93
CA ILE A 188 7.45 -1.84 5.85
C ILE A 188 6.60 -2.11 4.60
N LEU A 189 5.42 -2.73 4.77
CA LEU A 189 4.52 -3.04 3.65
C LEU A 189 4.01 -1.76 2.96
N SER A 190 3.46 -0.82 3.74
CA SER A 190 2.94 0.43 3.18
C SER A 190 4.05 1.37 2.69
N GLY A 191 5.20 1.38 3.36
CA GLY A 191 6.36 2.20 2.98
C GLY A 191 7.02 1.73 1.71
N LEU A 192 7.20 0.42 1.55
CA LEU A 192 7.72 -0.12 0.29
C LEU A 192 6.75 0.16 -0.86
N HIS A 193 5.43 0.05 -0.63
CA HIS A 193 4.43 0.44 -1.62
C HIS A 193 4.58 1.91 -2.01
N LEU A 194 4.73 2.80 -1.03
CA LEU A 194 4.90 4.24 -1.28
C LEU A 194 6.16 4.53 -2.13
N VAL A 195 7.27 3.82 -1.88
CA VAL A 195 8.49 3.94 -2.71
C VAL A 195 8.21 3.57 -4.18
N HIS A 196 7.47 2.49 -4.42
CA HIS A 196 7.11 2.08 -5.78
C HIS A 196 6.13 3.06 -6.44
N LEU A 197 5.22 3.63 -5.64
CA LEU A 197 4.30 4.66 -6.06
C LEU A 197 5.02 5.94 -6.50
N LEU A 198 6.15 6.32 -5.90
CA LEU A 198 6.95 7.46 -6.38
C LEU A 198 7.35 7.29 -7.84
N GLY A 199 7.76 6.09 -8.26
CA GLY A 199 8.01 5.78 -9.67
C GLY A 199 6.77 5.96 -10.55
N GLY A 200 5.59 5.64 -10.00
CA GLY A 200 4.30 5.81 -10.68
C GLY A 200 3.92 7.27 -10.85
N ILE A 201 4.11 8.08 -9.80
CA ILE A 201 3.87 9.53 -9.82
C ILE A 201 4.83 10.20 -10.82
N ILE A 202 6.11 9.84 -10.83
CA ILE A 202 7.06 10.35 -11.82
C ILE A 202 6.59 10.01 -13.24
N SER A 203 6.17 8.77 -13.48
CA SER A 203 5.62 8.33 -14.75
C SER A 203 4.38 9.15 -15.14
N LEU A 204 3.44 9.37 -14.22
CA LEU A 204 2.25 10.22 -14.42
C LEU A 204 2.60 11.66 -14.75
N ILE A 205 3.57 12.27 -14.05
CA ILE A 205 4.04 13.63 -14.34
C ILE A 205 4.57 13.69 -15.77
N VAL A 206 5.41 12.73 -16.18
CA VAL A 206 5.98 12.68 -17.54
C VAL A 206 4.89 12.57 -18.60
N VAL A 207 3.91 11.68 -18.43
CA VAL A 207 2.82 11.54 -19.41
C VAL A 207 1.85 12.72 -19.40
N THR A 208 1.67 13.39 -18.25
CA THR A 208 0.87 14.62 -18.14
C THR A 208 1.55 15.79 -18.85
N ILE A 209 2.86 15.98 -18.67
CA ILE A 209 3.61 17.01 -19.38
C ILE A 209 3.58 16.74 -20.90
N LYS A 210 3.78 15.49 -21.33
CA LYS A 210 3.72 15.13 -22.74
C LYS A 210 2.34 15.34 -23.35
N SER A 211 1.26 15.13 -22.61
CA SER A 211 -0.11 15.38 -23.08
C SER A 211 -0.40 16.88 -23.17
N LEU A 212 0.03 17.69 -22.20
CA LEU A 212 -0.05 19.15 -22.25
C LEU A 212 0.73 19.73 -23.43
N LEU A 213 1.91 19.18 -23.73
CA LEU A 213 2.72 19.55 -24.90
C LEU A 213 2.19 18.98 -26.23
N LYS A 214 1.03 18.31 -26.24
CA LYS A 214 0.40 17.69 -27.42
C LYS A 214 1.34 16.76 -28.20
N LYS A 215 2.24 16.06 -27.51
CA LYS A 215 3.22 15.14 -28.14
C LYS A 215 2.64 13.77 -28.51
N TYR A 216 1.41 13.48 -28.08
CA TYR A 216 0.73 12.23 -28.38
C TYR A 216 -0.11 12.36 -29.66
N ASN A 217 -0.08 11.31 -30.48
CA ASN A 217 -0.88 11.16 -31.69
C ASN A 217 -1.47 9.75 -31.73
N GLU A 218 -2.34 9.44 -32.70
CA GLU A 218 -3.04 8.17 -32.81
C GLU A 218 -2.10 6.95 -32.88
N ASN A 219 -0.90 7.14 -33.43
CA ASN A 219 0.08 6.08 -33.64
C ASN A 219 1.00 5.87 -32.42
N ASP A 220 1.38 6.94 -31.70
CA ASP A 220 2.32 6.89 -30.57
C ASP A 220 1.67 7.28 -29.25
N ILE A 221 0.80 6.40 -28.72
CA ILE A 221 0.26 6.48 -27.34
C ILE A 221 0.97 5.52 -26.37
N VAL A 222 2.14 5.01 -26.75
CA VAL A 222 2.85 3.92 -26.04
C VAL A 222 3.16 4.30 -24.59
N GLY A 223 3.58 5.54 -24.36
CA GLY A 223 3.87 6.04 -23.01
C GLY A 223 2.66 5.96 -22.08
N ILE A 224 1.48 6.39 -22.56
CA ILE A 224 0.24 6.37 -21.78
C ILE A 224 -0.16 4.93 -21.46
N GLN A 225 -0.04 4.03 -22.43
CA GLN A 225 -0.36 2.60 -22.24
C GLN A 225 0.52 1.96 -21.18
N VAL A 226 1.83 2.18 -21.25
CA VAL A 226 2.81 1.58 -20.33
C VAL A 226 2.64 2.19 -18.93
N SER A 227 2.45 3.50 -18.83
CA SER A 227 2.14 4.18 -17.56
C SER A 227 0.82 3.69 -16.94
N SER A 228 -0.21 3.45 -17.76
CA SER A 228 -1.50 2.92 -17.29
C SER A 228 -1.34 1.50 -16.74
N ILE A 229 -0.62 0.61 -17.42
CA ILE A 229 -0.35 -0.76 -16.92
C ILE A 229 0.34 -0.71 -15.54
N TYR A 230 1.36 0.14 -15.40
CA TYR A 230 2.08 0.29 -14.13
C TYR A 230 1.20 0.86 -13.01
N TRP A 231 0.44 1.91 -13.31
CA TRP A 231 -0.42 2.58 -12.34
C TRP A 231 -1.52 1.64 -11.82
N HIS A 232 -2.22 0.93 -12.71
CA HIS A 232 -3.24 -0.03 -12.30
C HIS A 232 -2.67 -1.22 -11.53
N PHE A 233 -1.44 -1.65 -11.84
CA PHE A 233 -0.77 -2.67 -11.05
C PHE A 233 -0.54 -2.20 -9.60
N LEU A 234 -0.04 -0.98 -9.40
CA LEU A 234 0.15 -0.40 -8.06
C LEU A 234 -1.17 -0.21 -7.31
N ASP A 235 -2.24 0.14 -8.03
CA ASP A 235 -3.59 0.27 -7.48
C ASP A 235 -4.11 -1.07 -6.95
N ILE A 236 -4.03 -2.12 -7.76
CA ILE A 236 -4.44 -3.48 -7.39
C ILE A 236 -3.59 -4.00 -6.23
N LEU A 237 -2.27 -3.79 -6.29
CA LEU A 237 -1.34 -4.16 -5.24
C LEU A 237 -1.73 -3.51 -3.90
N TRP A 238 -2.04 -2.21 -3.90
CA TRP A 238 -2.50 -1.53 -2.68
C TRP A 238 -3.78 -2.14 -2.12
N LEU A 239 -4.78 -2.41 -2.95
CA LEU A 239 -6.03 -3.00 -2.50
C LEU A 239 -5.82 -4.42 -1.94
N SER A 240 -4.91 -5.20 -2.52
CA SER A 240 -4.51 -6.50 -1.97
C SER A 240 -3.80 -6.36 -0.62
N LEU A 241 -2.89 -5.40 -0.47
CA LEU A 241 -2.24 -5.12 0.81
C LEU A 241 -3.24 -4.64 1.85
N LEU A 242 -4.14 -3.72 1.52
CA LEU A 242 -5.18 -3.27 2.44
C LEU A 242 -6.09 -4.42 2.87
N GLY A 243 -6.49 -5.30 1.94
CA GLY A 243 -7.21 -6.51 2.26
C GLY A 243 -6.44 -7.41 3.23
N LEU A 244 -5.15 -7.65 2.97
CA LEU A 244 -4.28 -8.39 3.88
C LEU A 244 -4.27 -7.77 5.29
N LEU A 245 -4.15 -6.45 5.39
CA LEU A 245 -4.11 -5.75 6.68
C LEU A 245 -5.46 -5.74 7.40
N ILE A 246 -6.58 -5.79 6.70
CA ILE A 246 -7.92 -5.84 7.32
C ILE A 246 -8.28 -7.24 7.80
N TYR A 247 -8.01 -8.27 6.97
CA TYR A 247 -8.41 -9.64 7.28
C TYR A 247 -7.39 -10.38 8.15
N ILE A 248 -6.11 -10.02 8.02
CA ILE A 248 -5.01 -10.67 8.75
C ILE A 248 -4.45 -9.76 9.85
N GLY A 249 -4.75 -8.45 9.86
CA GLY A 249 -4.45 -7.56 10.99
C GLY A 249 -5.13 -7.97 12.28
#